data_AF-A0A7K2THJ2-F1
#
_entry.id   AF-A0A7K2THJ2-F1
#
_cell.length_a   1.000
_cell.length_b   1.000
_cell.length_c   1.000
_cell.angle_alpha   90.00
_cell.angle_beta   90.00
_cell.angle_gamma   90.00
#
_symmetry.space_group_name_H-M   'P 1'
#
loop_
_entity.id
_entity.type
_entity.pdbx_description
1 polymer ?
#
loop_
_entity_poly.entity_id
_entity_poly.type
_entity_poly.pdbx_seq_one_letter_code
_entity_poly.pdbx_strand_id
1 'polypeptide(L)'
;MNHDPTAWAALGRAIRSDRNRQGITREQLAERVRDRGGEISARSIASLETGKVPKRAKPPTLEPTVAALGWRAGWTDRILAGEDPGAVLEGAEAAVAKEATPRQRLYELLPGVYEFARTAVLCGAPVKTRDDFEIAVQRLLADATTGGGGRSGYELAAYRPHAVGEGVPADDAARIRNALERGDG
;
A
#
# COMPACT_ATOMS: atom_id res chain seq x y z
N MET A 1 -11.63 -11.15 20.61
CA MET A 1 -11.61 -12.36 19.76
C MET A 1 -13.05 -12.67 19.39
N ASN A 2 -13.38 -12.82 18.10
CA ASN A 2 -14.76 -13.05 17.70
C ASN A 2 -15.15 -14.53 17.91
N HIS A 3 -16.22 -14.75 18.67
CA HIS A 3 -16.82 -16.07 18.93
C HIS A 3 -18.10 -16.29 18.09
N ASP A 4 -18.39 -15.40 17.16
CA ASP A 4 -19.54 -15.50 16.27
C ASP A 4 -19.47 -16.75 15.38
N PRO A 5 -20.40 -17.72 15.56
CA PRO A 5 -20.45 -18.92 14.75
C PRO A 5 -20.64 -18.66 13.26
N THR A 6 -21.30 -17.57 12.90
CA THR A 6 -21.58 -17.25 11.50
C THR A 6 -20.31 -16.78 10.78
N ALA A 7 -19.49 -15.96 11.42
CA ALA A 7 -18.19 -15.53 10.90
C ALA A 7 -17.22 -16.70 10.73
N TRP A 8 -17.15 -17.62 11.70
CA TRP A 8 -16.34 -18.83 11.59
C TRP A 8 -16.82 -19.76 10.47
N ALA A 9 -18.15 -19.92 10.31
CA ALA A 9 -18.73 -20.68 9.21
C ALA A 9 -18.42 -20.02 7.85
N ALA A 10 -18.45 -18.70 7.76
CA ALA A 10 -18.08 -17.96 6.55
C ALA A 10 -16.60 -18.15 6.20
N LEU A 11 -15.70 -18.06 7.18
CA LEU A 11 -14.28 -18.33 7.00
C LEU A 11 -14.03 -19.76 6.51
N GLY A 12 -14.67 -20.77 7.11
CA GLY A 12 -14.52 -22.17 6.71
C GLY A 12 -14.97 -22.41 5.25
N ARG A 13 -16.09 -21.80 4.85
CA ARG A 13 -16.55 -21.83 3.44
C ARG A 13 -15.56 -21.15 2.51
N ALA A 14 -15.02 -19.98 2.89
CA ALA A 14 -14.06 -19.24 2.09
C ALA A 14 -12.77 -20.03 1.84
N ILE A 15 -12.21 -20.65 2.88
CA ILE A 15 -11.03 -21.54 2.77
C ILE A 15 -11.33 -22.70 1.81
N ARG A 16 -12.49 -23.35 1.94
CA ARG A 16 -12.89 -24.47 1.07
C ARG A 16 -13.07 -24.03 -0.38
N SER A 17 -13.77 -22.92 -0.60
CA SER A 17 -14.04 -22.39 -1.94
C SER A 17 -12.76 -22.00 -2.66
N ASP A 18 -11.83 -21.33 -1.98
CA ASP A 18 -10.55 -20.96 -2.57
C ASP A 18 -9.68 -22.19 -2.87
N ARG A 19 -9.62 -23.17 -1.95
CA ARG A 19 -8.93 -24.43 -2.20
C ARG A 19 -9.50 -25.15 -3.45
N ASN A 20 -10.82 -25.22 -3.55
CA ASN A 20 -11.50 -25.83 -4.71
C ASN A 20 -11.25 -25.04 -6.00
N ARG A 21 -11.26 -23.71 -5.94
CA ARG A 21 -10.92 -22.82 -7.06
C ARG A 21 -9.50 -23.06 -7.58
N GLN A 22 -8.56 -23.33 -6.70
CA GLN A 22 -7.18 -23.68 -7.06
C GLN A 22 -7.01 -25.13 -7.53
N GLY A 23 -8.07 -25.95 -7.53
CA GLY A 23 -8.03 -27.33 -8.01
C GLY A 23 -7.20 -28.28 -7.14
N ILE A 24 -6.94 -27.94 -5.87
CA ILE A 24 -6.09 -28.74 -4.98
C ILE A 24 -6.90 -29.49 -3.91
N THR A 25 -6.42 -30.66 -3.49
CA THR A 25 -7.00 -31.45 -2.39
C THR A 25 -6.56 -30.92 -1.01
N ARG A 26 -7.13 -31.45 0.07
CA ARG A 26 -6.73 -31.07 1.43
C ARG A 26 -5.32 -31.57 1.75
N GLU A 27 -4.94 -32.73 1.22
CA GLU A 27 -3.62 -33.32 1.35
C GLU A 27 -2.58 -32.44 0.66
N GLN A 28 -2.88 -31.95 -0.54
CA GLN A 28 -2.02 -31.02 -1.27
C GLN A 28 -1.89 -29.67 -0.54
N LEU A 29 -2.96 -29.17 0.06
CA LEU A 29 -2.86 -27.95 0.89
C LEU A 29 -2.01 -28.19 2.15
N ALA A 30 -2.13 -29.35 2.79
CA ALA A 30 -1.29 -29.72 3.93
C ALA A 30 0.20 -29.84 3.53
N GLU A 31 0.49 -30.38 2.35
CA GLU A 31 1.83 -30.39 1.78
C GLU A 31 2.37 -28.97 1.59
N ARG A 32 1.59 -28.07 0.97
CA ARG A 32 2.00 -26.66 0.79
C ARG A 32 2.30 -25.94 2.10
N VAL A 33 1.59 -26.26 3.18
CA VAL A 33 1.88 -25.72 4.51
C VAL A 33 3.22 -26.27 5.03
N ARG A 34 3.48 -27.57 4.84
CA ARG A 34 4.75 -28.21 5.20
C ARG A 34 5.94 -27.67 4.42
N ASP A 35 5.79 -27.45 3.12
CA ASP A 35 6.82 -26.84 2.26
C ASP A 35 7.22 -25.43 2.74
N ARG A 36 6.34 -24.75 3.47
CA ARG A 36 6.57 -23.41 4.06
C ARG A 36 6.99 -23.46 5.53
N GLY A 37 7.34 -24.63 6.04
CA GLY A 37 7.81 -24.83 7.42
C GLY A 37 6.69 -24.90 8.48
N GLY A 38 5.43 -25.04 8.08
CA GLY A 38 4.31 -25.28 9.01
C GLY A 38 3.99 -26.75 9.19
N GLU A 39 3.29 -27.11 10.27
CA GLU A 39 2.85 -28.49 10.50
C GLU A 39 1.31 -28.56 10.56
N ILE A 40 0.70 -29.27 9.60
CA ILE A 40 -0.74 -29.49 9.58
C ILE A 40 -1.12 -30.78 8.86
N SER A 41 -2.22 -31.40 9.30
CA SER A 41 -2.81 -32.58 8.64
C SER A 41 -4.03 -32.20 7.79
N ALA A 42 -4.38 -33.03 6.81
CA ALA A 42 -5.61 -32.89 6.02
C ALA A 42 -6.87 -32.89 6.91
N ARG A 43 -6.86 -33.62 8.02
CA ARG A 43 -7.94 -33.63 9.02
C ARG A 43 -8.07 -32.27 9.72
N SER A 44 -6.95 -31.64 10.07
CA SER A 44 -6.95 -30.30 10.67
C SER A 44 -7.52 -29.27 9.69
N ILE A 45 -7.15 -29.35 8.41
CA ILE A 45 -7.73 -28.51 7.35
C ILE A 45 -9.24 -28.74 7.23
N ALA A 46 -9.71 -29.99 7.23
CA ALA A 46 -11.13 -30.29 7.21
C ALA A 46 -11.87 -29.67 8.40
N SER A 47 -11.26 -29.67 9.59
CA SER A 47 -11.80 -28.99 10.77
C SER A 47 -11.92 -27.47 10.56
N LEU A 48 -10.91 -26.83 9.95
CA LEU A 48 -10.94 -25.40 9.62
C LEU A 48 -12.03 -25.08 8.59
N GLU A 49 -12.15 -25.88 7.53
CA GLU A 49 -13.19 -25.72 6.50
C GLU A 49 -14.61 -25.90 7.03
N THR A 50 -14.78 -26.62 8.15
CA THR A 50 -16.09 -26.77 8.79
C THR A 50 -16.53 -25.48 9.48
N GLY A 51 -15.60 -24.55 9.76
CA GLY A 51 -15.90 -23.28 10.39
C GLY A 51 -16.41 -23.41 11.82
N LYS A 52 -15.96 -24.43 12.56
CA LYS A 52 -16.33 -24.59 13.97
C LYS A 52 -15.61 -23.54 14.83
N VAL A 53 -16.37 -22.85 15.68
CA VAL A 53 -15.81 -21.89 16.64
C VAL A 53 -14.88 -22.61 17.61
N PRO A 54 -13.61 -22.18 17.76
CA PRO A 54 -12.70 -22.75 18.73
C PRO A 54 -13.11 -22.34 20.16
N LYS A 55 -12.93 -23.26 21.12
CA LYS A 55 -13.32 -23.05 22.52
C LYS A 55 -12.46 -22.03 23.30
N ARG A 56 -11.25 -21.71 22.82
CA ARG A 56 -10.28 -20.86 23.53
C ARG A 56 -9.72 -19.78 22.63
N ALA A 57 -8.75 -20.15 21.79
CA ALA A 57 -8.00 -19.24 20.97
C ALA A 57 -8.08 -19.64 19.48
N LYS A 58 -7.68 -18.71 18.60
CA LYS A 58 -7.54 -18.96 17.17
C LYS A 58 -6.58 -20.15 17.00
N PRO A 59 -6.93 -21.19 16.22
CA PRO A 59 -6.04 -22.32 16.02
C PRO A 59 -4.71 -21.83 15.45
N PRO A 60 -3.56 -22.25 15.99
CA PRO A 60 -2.25 -21.81 15.49
C PRO A 60 -2.00 -22.24 14.04
N THR A 61 -2.73 -23.26 13.59
CA THR A 61 -2.69 -23.79 12.23
C THR A 61 -3.49 -22.97 11.21
N LEU A 62 -4.33 -22.04 11.65
CA LEU A 62 -5.18 -21.26 10.75
C LEU A 62 -4.35 -20.32 9.86
N GLU A 63 -3.45 -19.52 10.45
CA GLU A 63 -2.62 -18.57 9.71
C GLU A 63 -1.70 -19.25 8.69
N PRO A 64 -0.96 -20.33 9.03
CA PRO A 64 -0.21 -21.09 8.03
C PRO A 64 -1.08 -21.63 6.88
N THR A 65 -2.30 -22.09 7.18
CA THR A 65 -3.22 -22.64 6.16
C THR A 65 -3.66 -21.58 5.16
N VAL A 66 -4.12 -20.41 5.64
CA VAL A 66 -4.57 -19.34 4.75
C VAL A 66 -3.38 -18.72 4.00
N ALA A 67 -2.21 -18.63 4.63
CA ALA A 67 -0.99 -18.20 3.95
C ALA A 67 -0.65 -19.16 2.80
N ALA A 68 -0.75 -20.47 3.00
CA ALA A 68 -0.53 -21.49 1.96
C ALA A 68 -1.50 -21.39 0.77
N LEU A 69 -2.70 -20.85 1.00
CA LEU A 69 -3.66 -20.49 -0.06
C LEU A 69 -3.33 -19.17 -0.77
N GLY A 70 -2.37 -18.40 -0.27
CA GLY A 70 -1.96 -17.11 -0.81
C GLY A 70 -2.68 -15.92 -0.18
N TRP A 71 -3.40 -16.12 0.92
CA TRP A 71 -4.09 -15.02 1.60
C TRP A 71 -3.08 -14.09 2.26
N ARG A 72 -3.43 -12.80 2.29
CA ARG A 72 -2.61 -11.77 2.94
C ARG A 72 -2.84 -11.79 4.46
N ALA A 73 -1.83 -11.36 5.20
CA ALA A 73 -1.95 -11.14 6.64
C ALA A 73 -3.13 -10.20 6.95
N GLY A 74 -3.94 -10.57 7.96
CA GLY A 74 -5.10 -9.82 8.40
C GLY A 74 -6.40 -10.08 7.64
N TRP A 75 -6.39 -10.78 6.50
CA TRP A 75 -7.64 -11.15 5.80
C TRP A 75 -8.55 -12.06 6.62
N THR A 76 -7.95 -13.03 7.31
CA THR A 76 -8.65 -13.90 8.25
C THR A 76 -9.40 -13.07 9.30
N ASP A 77 -8.75 -12.03 9.83
CA ASP A 77 -9.31 -11.21 10.90
C ASP A 77 -10.44 -10.30 10.40
N ARG A 78 -10.38 -9.84 9.14
CA ARG A 78 -11.47 -9.11 8.47
C ARG A 78 -12.72 -9.98 8.29
N ILE A 79 -12.54 -11.19 7.78
CA ILE A 79 -13.64 -12.16 7.65
C ILE A 79 -14.21 -12.50 9.03
N LEU A 80 -13.34 -12.73 10.02
CA LEU A 80 -13.76 -12.95 11.40
C LEU A 80 -14.38 -11.70 12.05
N ALA A 81 -14.18 -10.49 11.52
CA ALA A 81 -14.87 -9.28 11.95
C ALA A 81 -16.26 -9.13 11.31
N GLY A 82 -16.67 -10.05 10.44
CA GLY A 82 -17.96 -10.07 9.77
C GLY A 82 -17.96 -9.46 8.37
N GLU A 83 -16.79 -9.11 7.82
CA GLU A 83 -16.70 -8.71 6.42
C GLU A 83 -17.01 -9.89 5.49
N ASP A 84 -17.66 -9.60 4.36
CA ASP A 84 -17.99 -10.62 3.37
C ASP A 84 -16.70 -11.25 2.77
N PRO A 85 -16.55 -12.58 2.78
CA PRO A 85 -15.36 -13.22 2.23
C PRO A 85 -15.17 -12.97 0.73
N GLY A 86 -16.24 -12.83 -0.05
CA GLY A 86 -16.15 -12.46 -1.46
C GLY A 86 -15.48 -11.09 -1.59
N ALA A 87 -15.98 -10.08 -0.89
CA ALA A 87 -15.37 -8.75 -0.89
C ALA A 87 -13.92 -8.72 -0.38
N VAL A 88 -13.56 -9.51 0.64
CA VAL A 88 -12.18 -9.57 1.16
C VAL A 88 -11.24 -10.25 0.17
N LEU A 89 -11.68 -11.35 -0.48
CA LEU A 89 -10.86 -12.15 -1.38
C LEU A 89 -10.86 -11.65 -2.83
N GLU A 90 -11.92 -10.99 -3.29
CA GLU A 90 -12.05 -10.33 -4.61
C GLU A 90 -11.53 -8.89 -4.57
N GLY A 91 -11.62 -8.22 -3.41
CA GLY A 91 -10.90 -6.98 -3.13
C GLY A 91 -9.36 -7.13 -3.22
N ALA A 92 -8.86 -8.35 -3.44
CA ALA A 92 -7.51 -8.66 -3.87
C ALA A 92 -7.17 -8.14 -5.27
N GLU A 93 -8.14 -8.09 -6.19
CA GLU A 93 -7.96 -7.43 -7.50
C GLU A 93 -7.95 -5.90 -7.35
N ALA A 94 -8.66 -5.38 -6.34
CA ALA A 94 -8.80 -3.94 -6.11
C ALA A 94 -7.79 -3.35 -5.09
N ALA A 95 -6.93 -4.16 -4.49
CA ALA A 95 -5.72 -3.66 -3.88
C ALA A 95 -4.71 -3.43 -5.01
N VAL A 96 -4.95 -2.39 -5.80
CA VAL A 96 -3.94 -1.70 -6.60
C VAL A 96 -2.67 -1.73 -5.75
N ALA A 97 -1.68 -2.53 -6.17
CA ALA A 97 -0.33 -2.39 -5.68
C ALA A 97 -0.07 -0.91 -5.80
N LYS A 98 -0.03 -0.16 -4.67
CA LYS A 98 0.05 1.31 -4.63
C LYS A 98 0.89 1.68 -5.83
N GLU A 99 0.26 2.21 -6.89
CA GLU A 99 0.94 2.25 -8.19
C GLU A 99 2.24 2.97 -7.90
N ALA A 100 3.34 2.22 -7.99
CA ALA A 100 4.63 2.75 -7.59
C ALA A 100 4.74 4.05 -8.37
N THR A 101 4.84 5.17 -7.63
CA THR A 101 4.84 6.48 -8.26
C THR A 101 5.87 6.45 -9.38
N PRO A 102 5.70 7.18 -10.50
CA PRO A 102 6.69 7.16 -11.58
C PRO A 102 8.13 7.33 -11.07
N ARG A 103 8.29 8.14 -10.00
CA ARG A 103 9.54 8.31 -9.26
C ARG A 103 10.01 7.05 -8.51
N GLN A 104 9.13 6.35 -7.81
CA GLN A 104 9.47 5.09 -7.15
C GLN A 104 9.91 4.02 -8.16
N ARG A 105 9.18 3.87 -9.28
CA ARG A 105 9.57 2.95 -10.36
C ARG A 105 10.95 3.29 -10.91
N LEU A 106 11.28 4.57 -11.04
CA LEU A 106 12.60 5.01 -11.50
C LEU A 106 13.72 4.54 -10.57
N TYR A 107 13.53 4.64 -9.25
CA TYR A 107 14.51 4.13 -8.28
C TYR A 107 14.62 2.61 -8.28
N GLU A 108 13.51 1.89 -8.46
CA GLU A 108 13.48 0.42 -8.54
C GLU A 108 14.28 -0.12 -9.74
N LEU A 109 14.38 0.64 -10.83
CA LEU A 109 15.13 0.26 -12.03
C LEU A 109 16.65 0.44 -11.91
N LEU A 110 17.14 1.31 -11.02
CA LEU A 110 18.56 1.68 -10.93
C LEU A 110 19.51 0.48 -10.74
N PRO A 111 19.24 -0.50 -9.86
CA PRO A 111 20.13 -1.64 -9.69
C PRO A 111 20.37 -2.41 -11.01
N GLY A 112 19.29 -2.65 -11.78
CA GLY A 112 19.37 -3.36 -13.06
C GLY A 112 20.10 -2.57 -14.13
N VAL A 113 19.97 -1.24 -14.13
CA VAL A 113 20.70 -0.35 -15.05
C VAL A 113 22.20 -0.41 -14.80
N TYR A 114 22.64 -0.36 -13.54
CA TYR A 114 24.07 -0.48 -13.20
C TYR A 114 24.60 -1.90 -13.42
N GLU A 115 23.78 -2.93 -13.18
CA GLU A 115 24.15 -4.31 -13.48
C GLU A 115 24.34 -4.53 -14.98
N PHE A 116 23.45 -4.00 -15.81
CA PHE A 116 23.60 -4.01 -17.27
C PHE A 116 24.93 -3.38 -17.71
N ALA A 117 25.28 -2.20 -17.18
CA ALA A 117 26.51 -1.51 -17.52
C ALA A 117 27.76 -2.31 -17.14
N ARG A 118 27.76 -2.97 -15.97
CA ARG A 118 28.85 -3.86 -15.55
C ARG A 118 28.96 -5.11 -16.43
N THR A 119 27.83 -5.74 -16.75
CA THR A 119 27.79 -6.92 -17.61
C THR A 119 28.27 -6.60 -19.03
N ALA A 120 27.94 -5.43 -19.56
CA ALA A 120 28.43 -4.98 -20.87
C ALA A 120 29.97 -4.92 -20.93
N VAL A 121 30.63 -4.44 -19.87
CA VAL A 121 32.11 -4.44 -19.78
C VAL A 121 32.66 -5.86 -19.73
N LEU A 122 32.02 -6.78 -18.99
CA LEU A 122 32.40 -8.20 -18.98
C LEU A 122 32.26 -8.85 -20.37
N CYS A 123 31.34 -8.36 -21.20
CA CYS A 123 31.18 -8.77 -22.59
C CYS A 123 32.12 -8.05 -23.57
N GLY A 124 33.04 -7.21 -23.09
CA GLY A 124 34.05 -6.54 -23.91
C GLY A 124 33.75 -5.08 -24.28
N ALA A 125 32.71 -4.46 -23.72
CA ALA A 125 32.50 -3.03 -23.91
C ALA A 125 33.62 -2.21 -23.25
N PRO A 126 34.05 -1.08 -23.85
CA PRO A 126 35.06 -0.21 -23.24
C PRO A 126 34.60 0.35 -21.89
N VAL A 127 35.50 0.40 -20.90
CA VAL A 127 35.22 0.96 -19.56
C VAL A 127 34.75 2.41 -19.65
N LYS A 128 35.35 3.21 -20.56
CA LYS A 128 34.93 4.59 -20.80
C LYS A 128 33.45 4.69 -21.22
N THR A 129 32.96 3.76 -22.04
CA THR A 129 31.55 3.73 -22.46
C THR A 129 30.61 3.44 -21.29
N ARG A 130 31.01 2.58 -20.35
CA ARG A 130 30.28 2.37 -19.09
C ARG A 130 30.23 3.67 -18.28
N ASP A 131 31.35 4.35 -18.12
CA ASP A 131 31.43 5.58 -17.31
C ASP A 131 30.54 6.69 -17.89
N ASP A 132 30.61 6.90 -19.21
CA ASP A 132 29.77 7.88 -19.91
C ASP A 132 28.27 7.54 -19.74
N PHE A 133 27.91 6.26 -19.76
CA PHE A 133 26.54 5.78 -19.52
C PHE A 133 26.08 6.03 -18.07
N GLU A 134 26.89 5.68 -17.08
CA GLU A 134 26.54 5.88 -15.66
C GLU A 134 26.37 7.37 -15.33
N ILE A 135 27.23 8.25 -15.89
CA ILE A 135 27.08 9.70 -15.79
C ILE A 135 25.74 10.16 -16.40
N ALA A 136 25.36 9.63 -17.58
CA ALA A 136 24.10 9.98 -18.22
C ALA A 136 22.88 9.53 -17.40
N VAL A 137 22.92 8.32 -16.80
CA VAL A 137 21.88 7.81 -15.90
C VAL A 137 21.72 8.70 -14.67
N GLN A 138 22.83 9.13 -14.05
CA GLN A 138 22.80 10.03 -12.89
C GLN A 138 22.21 11.39 -13.23
N ARG A 139 22.57 11.97 -14.38
CA ARG A 139 21.99 13.23 -14.86
C ARG A 139 20.49 13.11 -15.08
N LEU A 140 20.05 12.05 -15.78
CA LEU A 140 18.63 11.79 -16.03
C LEU A 140 17.84 11.65 -14.71
N LEU A 141 18.40 10.93 -13.73
CA LEU A 141 17.79 10.78 -12.41
C LEU A 141 17.69 12.12 -11.68
N ALA A 142 18.73 12.95 -11.74
CA ALA A 142 18.72 14.28 -11.13
C ALA A 142 17.62 15.15 -11.75
N ASP A 143 17.54 15.22 -13.08
CA ASP A 143 16.53 16.02 -13.80
C ASP A 143 15.11 15.54 -13.48
N ALA A 144 14.88 14.23 -13.51
CA ALA A 144 13.57 13.63 -13.24
C ALA A 144 13.10 13.82 -11.79
N THR A 145 14.01 14.03 -10.84
CA THR A 145 13.67 14.13 -9.41
C THR A 145 13.71 15.54 -8.84
N THR A 146 14.38 16.48 -9.53
CA THR A 146 14.45 17.90 -9.16
C THR A 146 13.43 18.76 -9.93
N GLY A 147 12.93 18.30 -11.08
CA GLY A 147 12.04 19.07 -11.97
C GLY A 147 10.55 19.11 -11.63
N GLY A 148 10.09 18.50 -10.53
CA GLY A 148 8.65 18.39 -10.19
C GLY A 148 8.03 19.59 -9.45
N GLY A 149 8.76 20.69 -9.28
CA GLY A 149 8.41 21.82 -8.41
C GLY A 149 7.93 23.09 -9.12
N GLY A 150 7.13 23.00 -10.19
CA GLY A 150 6.48 24.18 -10.78
C GLY A 150 5.39 23.77 -11.78
N ARG A 151 4.15 24.28 -11.76
CA ARG A 151 3.59 25.48 -11.16
C ARG A 151 2.16 25.19 -10.69
N SER A 152 1.95 25.10 -9.38
CA SER A 152 0.62 25.29 -8.81
C SER A 152 0.23 26.75 -9.04
N GLY A 153 -0.76 27.00 -9.89
CA GLY A 153 -1.25 28.33 -10.24
C GLY A 153 -2.04 29.02 -9.12
N TYR A 154 -1.54 29.01 -7.89
CA TYR A 154 -2.22 29.59 -6.72
C TYR A 154 -1.40 30.60 -5.90
N GLU A 155 -0.23 31.02 -6.35
CA GLU A 155 0.59 32.00 -5.62
C GLU A 155 1.05 33.18 -6.48
N LEU A 156 0.12 34.01 -6.95
CA LEU A 156 0.43 35.39 -7.40
C LEU A 156 -0.75 36.37 -7.15
N ALA A 157 -1.42 36.29 -6.00
CA ALA A 157 -2.44 37.28 -5.62
C ALA A 157 -2.26 37.89 -4.22
N ALA A 158 -1.11 37.74 -3.56
CA ALA A 158 -0.94 38.31 -2.22
C ALA A 158 0.49 38.76 -1.94
N TYR A 159 1.03 39.68 -2.76
CA TYR A 159 1.99 40.67 -2.26
C TYR A 159 2.12 41.83 -3.24
N ARG A 160 1.25 42.84 -3.13
CA ARG A 160 1.59 44.19 -3.59
C ARG A 160 2.13 44.95 -2.38
N PRO A 161 3.42 45.32 -2.34
CA PRO A 161 3.89 46.26 -1.33
C PRO A 161 3.19 47.60 -1.58
N HIS A 162 2.44 48.08 -0.60
CA HIS A 162 1.83 49.40 -0.64
C HIS A 162 2.91 50.46 -0.85
N ALA A 163 2.71 51.34 -1.82
CA ALA A 163 3.54 52.52 -1.97
C ALA A 163 3.33 53.43 -0.76
N VAL A 164 4.44 53.93 -0.19
CA VAL A 164 4.42 54.87 0.93
C VAL A 164 3.61 56.10 0.52
N GLY A 165 2.44 56.29 1.14
CA GLY A 165 1.56 57.45 0.91
C GLY A 165 0.08 57.13 0.63
N GLU A 166 -0.28 55.86 0.39
CA GLU A 166 -1.69 55.48 0.32
C GLU A 166 -2.24 55.32 1.75
N GLY A 167 -2.94 56.37 2.21
CA GLY A 167 -3.62 56.38 3.50
C GLY A 167 -4.61 55.23 3.64
N VAL A 168 -4.89 54.87 4.90
CA VAL A 168 -5.78 53.78 5.30
C VAL A 168 -7.11 53.84 4.50
N PRO A 169 -7.58 52.72 3.93
CA PRO A 169 -8.88 52.67 3.25
C PRO A 169 -9.96 53.29 4.13
N ALA A 170 -10.78 54.19 3.57
CA ALA A 170 -11.78 54.96 4.30
C ALA A 170 -12.75 54.11 5.17
N ASP A 171 -12.85 52.82 4.86
CA ASP A 171 -13.64 51.83 5.58
C ASP A 171 -13.09 51.48 6.98
N ASP A 172 -11.76 51.50 7.19
CA ASP A 172 -11.15 51.22 8.50
C ASP A 172 -11.29 52.43 9.46
N ALA A 173 -11.25 53.66 8.92
CA ALA A 173 -11.47 54.87 9.71
C ALA A 173 -12.91 55.00 10.24
N ALA A 174 -13.89 54.45 9.52
CA ALA A 174 -15.27 54.35 9.98
C ALA A 174 -15.43 53.25 11.06
N ARG A 175 -14.72 52.12 10.90
CA ARG A 175 -14.76 51.00 11.85
C ARG A 175 -14.14 51.38 13.21
N ILE A 176 -13.04 52.13 13.22
CA ILE A 176 -12.38 52.60 14.45
C ILE A 176 -13.24 53.62 15.19
N ARG A 177 -13.90 54.55 14.47
CA ARG A 177 -14.86 55.49 15.10
C ARG A 177 -16.03 54.78 15.77
N ASN A 178 -16.64 53.81 15.08
CA ASN A 178 -17.74 53.02 15.64
C ASN A 178 -17.33 52.16 16.85
N ALA A 179 -16.06 51.77 16.95
CA ALA A 179 -15.55 51.02 18.10
C ALA A 179 -15.33 51.93 19.33
N LEU A 180 -14.90 53.18 19.12
CA LEU A 180 -14.76 54.18 20.19
C LEU A 180 -16.10 54.67 20.72
N GLU A 181 -17.13 54.80 19.88
CA GLU A 181 -18.46 55.24 20.30
C GLU A 181 -19.27 54.17 21.05
N ARG A 182 -18.87 52.89 20.99
CA ARG A 182 -19.55 51.77 21.66
C ARG A 182 -18.92 51.33 22.97
N GLY A 183 -17.84 51.97 23.39
CA GLY A 183 -17.05 51.59 24.56
C GLY A 183 -16.98 52.69 25.62
N ASP A 184 -18.13 53.20 26.07
CA ASP A 184 -18.27 53.81 27.40
C ASP A 184 -19.76 53.83 27.79
N GLY A 185 -20.12 52.93 28.72
CA GLY A 185 -21.47 52.70 29.24
C GLY A 185 -21.53 51.42 30.05
#